data_AF-A0A934HBY3-F1
#
_entry.id   AF-A0A934HBY3-F1
#
_cell.length_a   1.000
_cell.length_b   1.000
_cell.length_c   1.000
_cell.angle_alpha   90.00
_cell.angle_beta   90.00
_cell.angle_gamma   90.00
#
_symmetry.space_group_name_H-M   'P 1'
#
loop_
_entity.id
_entity.type
_entity.pdbx_description
1 polymer ?
#
loop_
_entity_poly.entity_id
_entity_poly.type
_entity_poly.pdbx_seq_one_letter_code
_entity_poly.pdbx_strand_id
1 'polypeptide(L)'
;MAIHEQTASSPTSNENAFTQVLTRVHSVKWEYVAYAAILVLALMTRFIGLGDRVMSHDESLHTYYSWRLYEFGEFSHTPLMHGPVLFHMVALSYFMFGDSDFTARLYPAVLGILMVFYPVLLRRWIGRVGALLASVMMLISPMIMFHNRYIREDTPSVFFTMIMVYAALQYIDGVRPRRPVWLVVLAGSLLLTLASKEVAFIYIAIFGSYWLLVWLMRIVQDVGIVRRPADVTAWEPPLLQQFLGHVILLVMVGVLALTVGRFIRFLFSPILWIPSNAWIEVPLFLVLYVPLALSGMLRRRTNGADLTELAEGSKPKRGPRGRGGVASAIMQGVASGKSTLFLALVGLILGAIMALWIACVIDVIKPDQVWTQNIVRSGYDQMSGANMSKEYALSVGFESSMFIRLMSWVMLPAMVMMFVVFITAVFGFPRDLPLPWREILIILLIAFLVTSFLVMFERRSFVSSEESQPFAASLTAAASTDDGKYDNISIYMVWVLGSLITLGVVASRFLTNWWQMLNRQPIFDVLIIIGSLALPWLAAFPLYWAGYELENYDPNSTLGQDTFRAALLTVIPFFMVSASVGLSWNW
;
A
#
# COMPACT_ATOMS: atom_id res chain seq x y z
N MET A 1 26.79 -28.67 77.51
CA MET A 1 25.36 -28.55 77.22
C MET A 1 25.22 -28.77 75.72
N ALA A 2 24.83 -29.97 75.31
CA ALA A 2 24.79 -30.39 73.92
C ALA A 2 23.57 -29.75 73.22
N ILE A 3 23.79 -29.16 72.04
CA ILE A 3 22.75 -28.58 71.19
C ILE A 3 22.27 -29.69 70.25
N HIS A 4 20.98 -30.01 70.30
CA HIS A 4 20.34 -30.96 69.39
C HIS A 4 20.39 -30.42 67.95
N GLU A 5 21.10 -31.12 67.06
CA GLU A 5 20.85 -31.06 65.62
C GLU A 5 19.48 -31.70 65.34
N GLN A 6 18.47 -30.89 65.04
CA GLN A 6 17.27 -31.36 64.36
C GLN A 6 17.60 -31.58 62.88
N THR A 7 17.77 -32.84 62.50
CA THR A 7 17.80 -33.28 61.10
C THR A 7 16.44 -32.99 60.46
N ALA A 8 16.37 -31.95 59.63
CA ALA A 8 15.23 -31.69 58.78
C ALA A 8 15.11 -32.84 57.76
N SER A 9 14.03 -33.62 57.85
CA SER A 9 13.71 -34.67 56.88
C SER A 9 13.52 -34.07 55.49
N SER A 10 14.11 -34.69 54.47
CA SER A 10 13.89 -34.38 53.07
C SER A 10 12.39 -34.49 52.71
N PRO A 11 11.80 -33.48 52.04
CA PRO A 11 10.37 -33.51 51.72
C PRO A 11 10.03 -34.69 50.81
N THR A 12 8.89 -35.33 51.07
CA THR A 12 8.43 -36.50 50.31
C THR A 12 8.11 -36.11 48.86
N SER A 13 8.25 -37.05 47.92
CA SER A 13 8.07 -36.82 46.47
C SER A 13 6.72 -36.17 46.09
N ASN A 14 5.69 -36.37 46.93
CA ASN A 14 4.34 -35.83 46.69
C ASN A 14 4.22 -34.34 47.03
N GLU A 15 4.94 -33.84 48.04
CA GLU A 15 5.02 -32.41 48.32
C GLU A 15 5.70 -31.67 47.18
N ASN A 16 6.81 -32.21 46.64
CA ASN A 16 7.50 -31.61 45.51
C ASN A 16 6.63 -31.57 44.24
N ALA A 17 5.82 -32.60 43.98
CA ALA A 17 4.89 -32.61 42.84
C ALA A 17 3.74 -31.59 43.02
N PHE A 18 3.17 -31.51 44.22
CA PHE A 18 2.07 -30.57 44.52
C PHE A 18 2.56 -29.12 44.51
N THR A 19 3.72 -28.83 45.10
CA THR A 19 4.36 -27.51 45.05
C THR A 19 4.82 -27.16 43.64
N GLN A 20 5.29 -28.12 42.82
CA GLN A 20 5.58 -27.89 41.40
C GLN A 20 4.33 -27.58 40.57
N VAL A 21 3.20 -28.24 40.84
CA VAL A 21 1.92 -27.93 40.19
C VAL A 21 1.42 -26.55 40.60
N LEU A 22 1.46 -26.22 41.90
CA LEU A 22 1.05 -24.90 42.42
C LEU A 22 1.98 -23.77 41.93
N THR A 23 3.29 -23.99 41.82
CA THR A 23 4.23 -23.01 41.25
C THR A 23 4.12 -22.88 39.75
N ARG A 24 3.77 -23.96 39.02
CA ARG A 24 3.37 -23.84 37.60
C ARG A 24 2.14 -22.96 37.44
N VAL A 25 1.15 -23.12 38.30
CA VAL A 25 -0.08 -22.29 38.35
C VAL A 25 0.25 -20.84 38.73
N HIS A 26 1.26 -20.59 39.58
CA HIS A 26 1.70 -19.24 39.94
C HIS A 26 2.57 -18.52 38.90
N SER A 27 3.11 -19.25 37.91
CA SER A 27 3.88 -18.67 36.80
C SER A 27 3.08 -18.43 35.53
N VAL A 28 1.73 -18.46 35.59
CA VAL A 28 0.91 -18.04 34.46
C VAL A 28 1.19 -16.57 34.21
N LYS A 29 2.01 -16.29 33.20
CA LYS A 29 2.31 -14.92 32.78
C LYS A 29 0.97 -14.26 32.46
N TRP A 30 0.66 -13.14 33.11
CA TRP A 30 -0.59 -12.37 32.95
C TRP A 30 -0.97 -12.14 31.47
N GLU A 31 0.02 -12.11 30.58
CA GLU A 31 -0.14 -12.04 29.14
C GLU A 31 -0.97 -13.20 28.56
N TYR A 32 -0.75 -14.44 29.01
CA TYR A 32 -1.54 -15.59 28.57
C TYR A 32 -2.98 -15.51 29.06
N VAL A 33 -3.18 -15.03 30.30
CA VAL A 33 -4.54 -14.78 30.85
C VAL A 33 -5.24 -13.72 30.01
N ALA A 34 -4.54 -12.64 29.66
CA ALA A 34 -5.08 -11.57 28.84
C ALA A 34 -5.46 -12.06 27.43
N TYR A 35 -4.60 -12.86 26.78
CA TYR A 35 -4.93 -13.44 25.48
C TYR A 35 -6.06 -14.47 25.55
N ALA A 36 -6.13 -15.27 26.62
CA ALA A 36 -7.25 -16.19 26.84
C ALA A 36 -8.57 -15.42 27.03
N ALA A 37 -8.55 -14.31 27.78
CA ALA A 37 -9.71 -13.44 27.93
C ALA A 37 -10.12 -12.80 26.59
N ILE A 38 -9.16 -12.32 25.79
CA ILE A 38 -9.42 -11.79 24.44
C ILE A 38 -10.03 -12.89 23.55
N LEU A 39 -9.57 -14.14 23.65
CA LEU A 39 -10.09 -15.25 22.87
C LEU A 39 -11.54 -15.54 23.22
N VAL A 40 -11.84 -15.66 24.51
CA VAL A 40 -13.21 -15.88 25.00
C VAL A 40 -14.12 -14.74 24.54
N LEU A 41 -13.71 -13.49 24.71
CA LEU A 41 -14.48 -12.33 24.26
C LEU A 41 -14.65 -12.31 22.73
N ALA A 42 -13.62 -12.67 21.96
CA ALA A 42 -13.72 -12.76 20.50
C ALA A 42 -14.72 -13.83 20.08
N LEU A 43 -14.65 -15.03 20.67
CA LEU A 43 -15.60 -16.11 20.42
C LEU A 43 -17.03 -15.67 20.75
N MET A 44 -17.24 -15.05 21.91
CA MET A 44 -18.54 -14.55 22.34
C MET A 44 -19.09 -13.52 21.37
N THR A 45 -18.34 -12.46 21.05
CA THR A 45 -18.89 -11.38 20.22
C THR A 45 -19.03 -11.74 18.74
N ARG A 46 -18.28 -12.73 18.23
CA ARG A 46 -18.38 -13.19 16.84
C ARG A 46 -19.44 -14.28 16.65
N PHE A 47 -19.69 -15.14 17.64
CA PHE A 47 -20.66 -16.24 17.51
C PHE A 47 -22.01 -16.01 18.16
N ILE A 48 -22.10 -15.25 19.27
CA ILE A 48 -23.40 -15.01 19.92
C ILE A 48 -24.30 -14.18 19.01
N GLY A 49 -25.47 -14.74 18.68
CA GLY A 49 -26.46 -14.14 17.80
C GLY A 49 -26.02 -14.01 16.34
N LEU A 50 -25.08 -14.83 15.88
CA LEU A 50 -24.54 -14.74 14.51
C LEU A 50 -25.61 -15.01 13.44
N GLY A 51 -26.60 -15.86 13.75
CA GLY A 51 -27.74 -16.15 12.89
C GLY A 51 -28.94 -15.21 13.06
N ASP A 52 -28.93 -14.29 14.03
CA ASP A 52 -30.14 -13.54 14.42
C ASP A 52 -30.56 -12.50 13.37
N ARG A 53 -29.62 -12.03 12.54
CA ARG A 53 -29.89 -11.03 11.50
C ARG A 53 -30.33 -11.72 10.22
N VAL A 54 -31.43 -11.24 9.64
CA VAL A 54 -31.85 -11.62 8.28
C VAL A 54 -30.75 -11.34 7.26
N MET A 55 -30.61 -12.20 6.26
CA MET A 55 -29.66 -11.99 5.17
C MET A 55 -29.98 -10.71 4.41
N SER A 56 -28.96 -9.87 4.23
CA SER A 56 -29.08 -8.67 3.40
C SER A 56 -29.09 -9.03 1.92
N HIS A 57 -29.36 -8.04 1.07
CA HIS A 57 -29.23 -8.17 -0.38
C HIS A 57 -27.85 -8.73 -0.77
N ASP A 58 -26.76 -8.21 -0.21
CA ASP A 58 -25.41 -8.66 -0.58
C ASP A 58 -25.04 -10.02 0.02
N GLU A 59 -25.63 -10.44 1.14
CA GLU A 59 -25.41 -11.79 1.67
C GLU A 59 -26.21 -12.85 0.88
N SER A 60 -27.32 -12.45 0.26
CA SER A 60 -28.24 -13.39 -0.40
C SER A 60 -27.60 -14.13 -1.58
N LEU A 61 -26.77 -13.47 -2.40
CA LEU A 61 -26.07 -14.15 -3.50
C LEU A 61 -25.07 -15.17 -2.95
N HIS A 62 -24.30 -14.77 -1.93
CA HIS A 62 -23.23 -15.62 -1.40
C HIS A 62 -23.82 -16.87 -0.72
N THR A 63 -24.92 -16.70 0.00
CA THR A 63 -25.63 -17.82 0.63
C THR A 63 -26.27 -18.75 -0.40
N TYR A 64 -27.01 -18.22 -1.37
CA TYR A 64 -27.72 -19.01 -2.38
C TYR A 64 -26.78 -19.84 -3.27
N TYR A 65 -25.74 -19.23 -3.83
CA TYR A 65 -24.83 -19.96 -4.74
C TYR A 65 -23.92 -20.93 -3.99
N SER A 66 -23.57 -20.63 -2.73
CA SER A 66 -22.87 -21.61 -1.89
C SER A 66 -23.76 -22.80 -1.54
N TRP A 67 -25.06 -22.57 -1.33
CA TRP A 67 -26.03 -23.63 -1.10
C TRP A 67 -26.23 -24.49 -2.35
N ARG A 68 -26.35 -23.88 -3.55
CA ARG A 68 -26.40 -24.66 -4.81
C ARG A 68 -25.16 -25.50 -5.05
N LEU A 69 -23.98 -24.96 -4.74
CA LEU A 69 -22.73 -25.71 -4.80
C LEU A 69 -22.75 -26.89 -3.82
N TYR A 70 -23.23 -26.68 -2.60
CA TYR A 70 -23.36 -27.72 -1.59
C TYR A 70 -24.36 -28.83 -1.97
N GLU A 71 -25.58 -28.44 -2.37
CA GLU A 71 -26.70 -29.36 -2.58
C GLU A 71 -26.63 -30.08 -3.93
N PHE A 72 -26.28 -29.34 -4.99
CA PHE A 72 -26.35 -29.84 -6.37
C PHE A 72 -24.98 -29.98 -7.05
N GLY A 73 -23.90 -29.49 -6.42
CA GLY A 73 -22.59 -29.39 -7.07
C GLY A 73 -22.54 -28.32 -8.16
N GLU A 74 -23.51 -27.40 -8.18
CA GLU A 74 -23.68 -26.43 -9.25
C GLU A 74 -23.10 -25.06 -8.85
N PHE A 75 -21.95 -24.71 -9.42
CA PHE A 75 -21.35 -23.38 -9.29
C PHE A 75 -20.80 -22.91 -10.63
N SER A 76 -21.33 -21.79 -11.11
CA SER A 76 -20.80 -21.08 -12.28
C SER A 76 -20.44 -19.67 -11.85
N HIS A 77 -19.15 -19.35 -11.91
CA HIS A 77 -18.65 -18.02 -11.55
C HIS A 77 -19.05 -17.02 -12.64
N THR A 78 -19.67 -15.91 -12.22
CA THR A 78 -19.93 -14.76 -13.08
C THR A 78 -19.18 -13.53 -12.54
N PRO A 79 -18.88 -12.52 -13.38
CA PRO A 79 -18.18 -11.31 -12.94
C PRO A 79 -18.88 -10.54 -11.81
N LEU A 80 -20.20 -10.76 -11.62
CA LEU A 80 -20.96 -10.17 -10.52
C LEU A 80 -20.57 -10.76 -9.15
N MET A 81 -19.97 -11.96 -9.11
CA MET A 81 -19.84 -12.75 -7.88
C MET A 81 -18.54 -12.54 -7.10
N HIS A 82 -17.57 -11.74 -7.59
CA HIS A 82 -16.22 -11.68 -7.02
C HIS A 82 -15.54 -13.07 -6.92
N GLY A 83 -14.51 -13.23 -6.11
CA GLY A 83 -13.68 -14.43 -6.08
C GLY A 83 -14.38 -15.69 -5.52
N PRO A 84 -14.00 -16.89 -5.97
CA PRO A 84 -14.68 -18.13 -5.60
C PRO A 84 -14.45 -18.60 -4.16
N VAL A 85 -13.43 -18.09 -3.46
CA VAL A 85 -13.00 -18.61 -2.15
C VAL A 85 -14.13 -18.60 -1.12
N LEU A 86 -14.88 -17.50 -1.01
CA LEU A 86 -15.97 -17.40 -0.05
C LEU A 86 -17.06 -18.43 -0.31
N PHE A 87 -17.47 -18.61 -1.58
CA PHE A 87 -18.51 -19.56 -1.94
C PHE A 87 -18.14 -20.99 -1.58
N HIS A 88 -16.90 -21.40 -1.86
CA HIS A 88 -16.43 -22.74 -1.56
C HIS A 88 -16.31 -22.97 -0.05
N MET A 89 -15.86 -21.96 0.70
CA MET A 89 -15.74 -22.06 2.16
C MET A 89 -17.10 -22.05 2.87
N VAL A 90 -18.08 -21.32 2.35
CA VAL A 90 -19.46 -21.34 2.86
C VAL A 90 -20.15 -22.65 2.48
N ALA A 91 -19.96 -23.18 1.27
CA ALA A 91 -20.45 -24.50 0.88
C ALA A 91 -19.84 -25.62 1.76
N LEU A 92 -18.54 -25.52 2.09
CA LEU A 92 -17.91 -26.42 3.05
C LEU A 92 -18.53 -26.29 4.46
N SER A 93 -18.87 -25.09 4.89
CA SER A 93 -19.57 -24.86 6.17
C SER A 93 -20.94 -25.55 6.17
N TYR A 94 -21.71 -25.43 5.09
CA TYR A 94 -22.99 -26.13 4.92
C TYR A 94 -22.82 -27.64 4.91
N PHE A 95 -21.80 -28.16 4.22
CA PHE A 95 -21.48 -29.58 4.23
C PHE A 95 -21.18 -30.11 5.63
N MET A 96 -20.47 -29.34 6.46
CA MET A 96 -20.08 -29.77 7.80
C MET A 96 -21.18 -29.63 8.85
N PHE A 97 -22.05 -28.62 8.73
CA PHE A 97 -22.94 -28.19 9.81
C PHE A 97 -24.41 -27.98 9.39
N GLY A 98 -24.74 -28.21 8.12
CA GLY A 98 -26.04 -27.89 7.52
C GLY A 98 -26.16 -26.42 7.10
N ASP A 99 -27.13 -26.13 6.22
CA ASP A 99 -27.44 -24.78 5.78
C ASP A 99 -28.33 -24.03 6.80
N SER A 100 -27.84 -22.89 7.28
CA SER A 100 -28.58 -21.97 8.15
C SER A 100 -27.92 -20.59 8.15
N ASP A 101 -28.63 -19.58 8.62
CA ASP A 101 -28.09 -18.22 8.75
C ASP A 101 -26.82 -18.15 9.61
N PHE A 102 -26.70 -19.04 10.59
CA PHE A 102 -25.52 -19.15 11.45
C PHE A 102 -24.32 -19.75 10.69
N THR A 103 -24.51 -20.90 10.04
CA THR A 103 -23.43 -21.63 9.36
C THR A 103 -22.93 -20.88 8.13
N ALA A 104 -23.80 -20.09 7.50
CA ALA A 104 -23.47 -19.20 6.39
C ALA A 104 -22.41 -18.15 6.77
N ARG A 105 -22.47 -17.63 8.01
CA ARG A 105 -21.55 -16.60 8.53
C ARG A 105 -20.38 -17.17 9.32
N LEU A 106 -20.28 -18.51 9.43
CA LEU A 106 -19.24 -19.15 10.23
C LEU A 106 -17.83 -18.83 9.71
N TYR A 107 -17.65 -18.88 8.39
CA TYR A 107 -16.37 -18.60 7.76
C TYR A 107 -15.84 -17.17 8.05
N PRO A 108 -16.58 -16.08 7.76
CA PRO A 108 -16.11 -14.73 8.09
C PRO A 108 -15.94 -14.51 9.61
N ALA A 109 -16.76 -15.15 10.45
CA ALA A 109 -16.64 -15.06 11.91
C ALA A 109 -15.33 -15.68 12.44
N VAL A 110 -14.96 -16.86 11.92
CA VAL A 110 -13.69 -17.53 12.26
C VAL A 110 -12.50 -16.68 11.81
N LEU A 111 -12.51 -16.18 10.56
CA LEU A 111 -11.47 -15.28 10.09
C LEU A 111 -11.37 -14.02 10.94
N GLY A 112 -12.51 -13.48 11.38
CA GLY A 112 -12.53 -12.32 12.26
C GLY A 112 -11.91 -12.54 13.63
N ILE A 113 -12.05 -13.74 14.20
CA ILE A 113 -11.34 -14.10 15.43
C ILE A 113 -9.84 -14.16 15.17
N LEU A 114 -9.41 -14.78 14.06
CA LEU A 114 -7.98 -14.82 13.70
C LEU A 114 -7.39 -13.43 13.46
N MET A 115 -8.15 -12.51 12.86
CA MET A 115 -7.75 -11.11 12.68
C MET A 115 -7.51 -10.41 14.02
N VAL A 116 -8.34 -10.66 15.04
CA VAL A 116 -8.14 -10.09 16.40
C VAL A 116 -6.78 -10.52 16.98
N PHE A 117 -6.31 -11.72 16.66
CA PHE A 117 -5.03 -12.26 17.12
C PHE A 117 -3.85 -11.97 16.20
N TYR A 118 -4.08 -11.39 15.02
CA TYR A 118 -3.01 -11.05 14.09
C TYR A 118 -1.88 -10.19 14.72
N PRO A 119 -2.16 -9.19 15.58
CA PRO A 119 -1.10 -8.41 16.22
C PRO A 119 -0.14 -9.24 17.09
N VAL A 120 -0.56 -10.41 17.56
CA VAL A 120 0.32 -11.35 18.29
C VAL A 120 1.47 -11.84 17.41
N LEU A 121 1.21 -12.05 16.11
CA LEU A 121 2.26 -12.39 15.14
C LEU A 121 3.26 -11.25 14.99
N LEU A 122 2.81 -10.01 15.16
CA LEU A 122 3.64 -8.81 15.05
C LEU A 122 4.40 -8.46 16.34
N ARG A 123 4.22 -9.22 17.42
CA ARG A 123 4.80 -8.98 18.75
C ARG A 123 6.29 -8.69 18.77
N ARG A 124 7.07 -9.26 17.85
CA ARG A 124 8.52 -9.03 17.77
C ARG A 124 8.89 -7.61 17.31
N TRP A 125 8.01 -6.93 16.58
CA TRP A 125 8.25 -5.56 16.07
C TRP A 125 7.56 -4.49 16.91
N ILE A 126 6.32 -4.73 17.34
CA ILE A 126 5.53 -3.74 18.10
C ILE A 126 5.61 -3.95 19.63
N GLY A 127 6.32 -4.99 20.08
CA GLY A 127 6.46 -5.34 21.49
C GLY A 127 5.24 -6.06 22.07
N ARG A 128 5.38 -6.55 23.31
CA ARG A 128 4.32 -7.31 24.02
C ARG A 128 3.07 -6.47 24.27
N VAL A 129 3.28 -5.27 24.83
CA VAL A 129 2.19 -4.35 25.17
C VAL A 129 1.51 -3.82 23.91
N GLY A 130 2.28 -3.47 22.87
CA GLY A 130 1.72 -3.02 21.60
C GLY A 130 0.84 -4.08 20.93
N ALA A 131 1.30 -5.35 20.91
CA ALA A 131 0.50 -6.46 20.38
C ALA A 131 -0.78 -6.70 21.18
N LEU A 132 -0.73 -6.62 22.50
CA LEU A 132 -1.90 -6.78 23.36
C LEU A 132 -2.92 -5.66 23.11
N LEU A 133 -2.48 -4.39 23.16
CA LEU A 133 -3.35 -3.24 22.93
C LEU A 133 -3.96 -3.27 21.53
N ALA A 134 -3.18 -3.58 20.49
CA ALA A 134 -3.70 -3.72 19.13
C ALA A 134 -4.74 -4.84 19.02
N SER A 135 -4.53 -5.98 19.69
CA SER A 135 -5.51 -7.08 19.72
C SER A 135 -6.81 -6.63 20.39
N VAL A 136 -6.74 -5.88 21.49
CA VAL A 136 -7.92 -5.30 22.15
C VAL A 136 -8.62 -4.29 21.25
N MET A 137 -7.88 -3.42 20.55
CA MET A 137 -8.47 -2.45 19.63
C MET A 137 -9.18 -3.14 18.45
N MET A 138 -8.62 -4.22 17.91
CA MET A 138 -9.28 -5.03 16.88
C MET A 138 -10.48 -5.80 17.44
N LEU A 139 -10.41 -6.25 18.69
CA LEU A 139 -11.51 -6.94 19.37
C LEU A 139 -12.76 -6.05 19.47
N ILE A 140 -12.60 -4.79 19.87
CA ILE A 140 -13.70 -3.83 20.14
C ILE A 140 -14.08 -2.96 18.94
N SER A 141 -13.33 -3.01 17.82
CA SER A 141 -13.60 -2.19 16.64
C SER A 141 -14.98 -2.51 16.04
N PRO A 142 -15.92 -1.55 15.97
CA PRO A 142 -17.25 -1.78 15.40
C PRO A 142 -17.18 -2.19 13.93
N MET A 143 -16.25 -1.61 13.17
CA MET A 143 -16.09 -1.88 11.74
C MET A 143 -15.63 -3.31 11.49
N ILE A 144 -14.63 -3.79 12.23
CA ILE A 144 -14.12 -5.17 12.12
C ILE A 144 -15.21 -6.15 12.60
N MET A 145 -15.89 -5.83 13.69
CA MET A 145 -16.94 -6.69 14.23
C MET A 145 -18.13 -6.83 13.28
N PHE A 146 -18.57 -5.73 12.65
CA PHE A 146 -19.67 -5.75 11.68
C PHE A 146 -19.32 -6.60 10.44
N HIS A 147 -18.18 -6.34 9.79
CA HIS A 147 -17.81 -7.03 8.56
C HIS A 147 -17.48 -8.51 8.80
N ASN A 148 -16.92 -8.87 9.95
CA ASN A 148 -16.62 -10.27 10.25
C ASN A 148 -17.85 -11.07 10.71
N ARG A 149 -19.02 -10.45 10.81
CA ARG A 149 -20.33 -11.11 11.00
C ARG A 149 -21.22 -10.94 9.77
N TYR A 150 -20.63 -10.63 8.63
CA TYR A 150 -21.30 -10.37 7.36
C TYR A 150 -20.63 -11.21 6.27
N ILE A 151 -21.42 -11.89 5.43
CA ILE A 151 -20.88 -12.71 4.33
C ILE A 151 -20.50 -11.80 3.16
N ARG A 152 -19.24 -11.34 3.13
CA ARG A 152 -18.64 -10.58 2.03
C ARG A 152 -17.20 -10.97 1.81
N GLU A 153 -16.74 -10.76 0.59
CA GLU A 153 -15.36 -11.05 0.16
C GLU A 153 -14.28 -10.18 0.81
N ASP A 154 -14.64 -9.07 1.48
CA ASP A 154 -13.63 -8.19 2.08
C ASP A 154 -12.90 -8.90 3.22
N THR A 155 -13.61 -9.68 4.04
CA THR A 155 -13.03 -10.37 5.19
C THR A 155 -11.94 -11.36 4.76
N PRO A 156 -12.17 -12.32 3.84
CA PRO A 156 -11.10 -13.19 3.35
C PRO A 156 -9.99 -12.40 2.64
N SER A 157 -10.32 -11.42 1.81
CA SER A 157 -9.31 -10.61 1.10
C SER A 157 -8.36 -9.88 2.06
N VAL A 158 -8.90 -9.21 3.09
CA VAL A 158 -8.10 -8.51 4.11
C VAL A 158 -7.29 -9.51 4.95
N PHE A 159 -7.88 -10.65 5.32
CA PHE A 159 -7.20 -11.67 6.12
C PHE A 159 -5.96 -12.22 5.41
N PHE A 160 -6.10 -12.62 4.15
CA PHE A 160 -4.98 -13.15 3.38
C PHE A 160 -3.95 -12.07 3.05
N THR A 161 -4.37 -10.82 2.86
CA THR A 161 -3.45 -9.67 2.75
C THR A 161 -2.63 -9.50 4.03
N MET A 162 -3.24 -9.64 5.22
CA MET A 162 -2.51 -9.59 6.50
C MET A 162 -1.47 -10.71 6.60
N ILE A 163 -1.82 -11.94 6.20
CA ILE A 163 -0.85 -13.06 6.15
C ILE A 163 0.28 -12.77 5.16
N MET A 164 -0.03 -12.22 3.98
CA MET A 164 0.94 -11.84 2.96
C MET A 164 1.97 -10.85 3.51
N VAL A 165 1.51 -9.80 4.19
CA VAL A 165 2.37 -8.80 4.83
C VAL A 165 3.23 -9.45 5.92
N TYR A 166 2.64 -10.26 6.78
CA TYR A 166 3.39 -10.96 7.84
C TYR A 166 4.48 -11.88 7.26
N ALA A 167 4.16 -12.65 6.22
CA ALA A 167 5.09 -13.55 5.57
C ALA A 167 6.25 -12.79 4.90
N ALA A 168 5.97 -11.67 4.22
CA ALA A 168 6.99 -10.79 3.65
C ALA A 168 7.95 -10.27 4.74
N LEU A 169 7.39 -9.73 5.82
CA LEU A 169 8.17 -9.23 6.95
C LEU A 169 8.98 -10.33 7.64
N GLN A 170 8.41 -11.53 7.76
CA GLN A 170 9.09 -12.67 8.35
C GLN A 170 10.21 -13.23 7.48
N TYR A 171 10.10 -13.14 6.16
CA TYR A 171 11.17 -13.49 5.25
C TYR A 171 12.31 -12.44 5.26
N ILE A 172 11.97 -11.15 5.20
CA ILE A 172 12.93 -10.05 5.09
C ILE A 172 13.69 -9.83 6.40
N ASP A 173 12.96 -9.71 7.52
CA ASP A 173 13.49 -9.38 8.86
C ASP A 173 13.48 -10.60 9.82
N GLY A 174 13.31 -11.81 9.29
CA GLY A 174 13.32 -13.07 10.04
C GLY A 174 14.63 -13.37 10.80
N VAL A 175 14.56 -14.31 11.74
CA VAL A 175 15.76 -14.90 12.35
C VAL A 175 16.53 -15.66 11.26
N ARG A 176 17.84 -15.43 11.17
CA ARG A 176 18.70 -16.15 10.21
C ARG A 176 18.99 -17.58 10.71
N PRO A 177 19.09 -18.59 9.82
CA PRO A 177 18.98 -18.51 8.36
C PRO A 177 17.53 -18.27 7.89
N ARG A 178 17.38 -17.59 6.75
CA ARG A 178 16.06 -17.30 6.16
C ARG A 178 15.36 -18.62 5.83
N ARG A 179 14.08 -18.72 6.19
CA ARG A 179 13.31 -19.95 5.97
C ARG A 179 12.46 -19.79 4.70
N PRO A 180 12.60 -20.69 3.71
CA PRO A 180 11.85 -20.60 2.45
C PRO A 180 10.34 -20.78 2.63
N VAL A 181 9.91 -21.41 3.73
CA VAL A 181 8.50 -21.56 4.11
C VAL A 181 7.75 -20.22 4.06
N TRP A 182 8.40 -19.10 4.40
CA TRP A 182 7.74 -17.80 4.36
C TRP A 182 7.45 -17.30 2.94
N LEU A 183 8.22 -17.70 1.93
CA LEU A 183 7.89 -17.41 0.53
C LEU A 183 6.71 -18.26 0.05
N VAL A 184 6.60 -19.50 0.53
CA VAL A 184 5.45 -20.37 0.24
C VAL A 184 4.17 -19.80 0.88
N VAL A 185 4.26 -19.37 2.15
CA VAL A 185 3.13 -18.71 2.82
C VAL A 185 2.76 -17.41 2.10
N LEU A 186 3.74 -16.61 1.68
CA LEU A 186 3.51 -15.40 0.91
C LEU A 186 2.79 -15.70 -0.42
N ALA A 187 3.29 -16.66 -1.20
CA ALA A 187 2.66 -17.09 -2.45
C ALA A 187 1.22 -17.57 -2.25
N GLY A 188 1.00 -18.46 -1.27
CA GLY A 188 -0.33 -18.98 -0.96
C GLY A 188 -1.30 -17.89 -0.52
N SER A 189 -0.86 -16.96 0.34
CA SER A 189 -1.68 -15.83 0.77
C SER A 189 -2.00 -14.84 -0.35
N LEU A 190 -1.06 -14.61 -1.28
CA LEU A 190 -1.28 -13.78 -2.45
C LEU A 190 -2.33 -14.41 -3.39
N LEU A 191 -2.21 -15.71 -3.66
CA LEU A 191 -3.17 -16.46 -4.47
C LEU A 191 -4.57 -16.46 -3.84
N LEU A 192 -4.66 -16.66 -2.52
CA LEU A 192 -5.95 -16.63 -1.81
C LEU A 192 -6.56 -15.22 -1.78
N THR A 193 -5.74 -14.17 -1.72
CA THR A 193 -6.23 -12.79 -1.83
C THR A 193 -6.81 -12.52 -3.22
N LEU A 194 -6.07 -12.90 -4.29
CA LEU A 194 -6.52 -12.82 -5.68
C LEU A 194 -7.80 -13.62 -5.93
N ALA A 195 -7.91 -14.82 -5.34
CA ALA A 195 -9.08 -15.69 -5.46
C ALA A 195 -10.26 -15.27 -4.56
N SER A 196 -10.09 -14.25 -3.71
CA SER A 196 -11.19 -13.70 -2.90
C SER A 196 -11.81 -12.46 -3.54
N LYS A 197 -10.99 -11.49 -3.95
CA LYS A 197 -11.50 -10.23 -4.48
C LYS A 197 -10.49 -9.51 -5.36
N GLU A 198 -10.97 -8.81 -6.37
CA GLU A 198 -10.20 -8.00 -7.33
C GLU A 198 -9.45 -6.84 -6.66
N VAL A 199 -9.88 -6.44 -5.45
CA VAL A 199 -9.13 -5.50 -4.59
C VAL A 199 -7.70 -6.00 -4.32
N ALA A 200 -7.44 -7.29 -4.48
CA ALA A 200 -6.10 -7.87 -4.50
C ALA A 200 -5.11 -7.11 -5.41
N PHE A 201 -5.54 -6.63 -6.59
CA PHE A 201 -4.67 -5.87 -7.48
C PHE A 201 -4.21 -4.55 -6.84
N ILE A 202 -5.07 -3.92 -6.05
CA ILE A 202 -4.74 -2.70 -5.30
C ILE A 202 -3.74 -3.05 -4.19
N TYR A 203 -3.94 -4.14 -3.44
CA TYR A 203 -2.99 -4.57 -2.42
C TYR A 203 -1.63 -4.95 -3.01
N ILE A 204 -1.60 -5.63 -4.16
CA ILE A 204 -0.38 -5.92 -4.93
C ILE A 204 0.31 -4.63 -5.34
N ALA A 205 -0.43 -3.65 -5.85
CA ALA A 205 0.14 -2.36 -6.22
C ALA A 205 0.73 -1.63 -5.00
N ILE A 206 0.02 -1.57 -3.87
CA ILE A 206 0.48 -0.91 -2.64
C ILE A 206 1.75 -1.59 -2.10
N PHE A 207 1.69 -2.88 -1.81
CA PHE A 207 2.81 -3.58 -1.18
C PHE A 207 3.94 -3.86 -2.17
N GLY A 208 3.62 -4.22 -3.41
CA GLY A 208 4.60 -4.44 -4.47
C GLY A 208 5.39 -3.17 -4.80
N SER A 209 4.71 -2.02 -4.96
CA SER A 209 5.42 -0.74 -5.19
C SER A 209 6.25 -0.31 -3.98
N TYR A 210 5.75 -0.52 -2.75
CA TYR A 210 6.51 -0.27 -1.53
C TYR A 210 7.80 -1.11 -1.49
N TRP A 211 7.70 -2.42 -1.68
CA TRP A 211 8.86 -3.30 -1.68
C TRP A 211 9.83 -3.00 -2.83
N LEU A 212 9.31 -2.67 -4.02
CA LEU A 212 10.10 -2.29 -5.17
C LEU A 212 10.91 -1.02 -4.89
N LEU A 213 10.26 -0.01 -4.30
CA LEU A 213 10.92 1.21 -3.87
C LEU A 213 12.01 0.91 -2.85
N VAL A 214 11.73 0.13 -1.80
CA VAL A 214 12.74 -0.22 -0.80
C VAL A 214 13.91 -0.98 -1.44
N TRP A 215 13.64 -1.88 -2.38
CA TRP A 215 14.67 -2.63 -3.10
C TRP A 215 15.54 -1.74 -3.99
N LEU A 216 14.95 -0.89 -4.84
CA LEU A 216 15.67 0.08 -5.67
C LEU A 216 16.56 0.97 -4.80
N MET A 217 16.03 1.37 -3.65
CA MET A 217 16.73 2.21 -2.69
C MET A 217 17.90 1.53 -2.03
N ARG A 218 17.85 0.21 -1.83
CA ARG A 218 18.98 -0.59 -1.37
C ARG A 218 20.00 -0.81 -2.49
N ILE A 219 19.57 -1.07 -3.72
CA ILE A 219 20.48 -1.15 -4.88
C ILE A 219 21.26 0.16 -5.06
N VAL A 220 20.60 1.31 -4.97
CA VAL A 220 21.28 2.60 -5.07
C VAL A 220 22.27 2.81 -3.90
N GLN A 221 22.02 2.25 -2.71
CA GLN A 221 23.03 2.22 -1.63
C GLN A 221 24.23 1.36 -2.01
N ASP A 222 23.97 0.15 -2.54
CA ASP A 222 25.00 -0.81 -2.89
C ASP A 222 25.86 -0.37 -4.10
N VAL A 223 25.31 0.47 -5.00
CA VAL A 223 25.96 0.96 -6.23
C VAL A 223 26.76 2.27 -6.02
N GLY A 224 26.75 2.88 -4.83
CA GLY A 224 27.69 3.97 -4.52
C GLY A 224 27.26 5.07 -3.55
N ILE A 225 26.10 4.96 -2.90
CA ILE A 225 25.78 5.86 -1.77
C ILE A 225 26.50 5.34 -0.51
N VAL A 226 27.72 5.85 -0.28
CA VAL A 226 28.52 5.60 0.93
C VAL A 226 27.75 6.02 2.18
N ARG A 227 27.59 5.11 3.14
CA ARG A 227 27.06 5.43 4.48
C ARG A 227 28.09 6.24 5.25
N ARG A 228 27.61 7.23 6.00
CA ARG A 228 28.48 8.01 6.89
C ARG A 228 28.99 7.09 8.00
N PRO A 229 30.32 6.95 8.20
CA PRO A 229 30.87 6.22 9.34
C PRO A 229 30.45 6.89 10.65
N ALA A 230 30.00 6.10 11.63
CA ALA A 230 29.50 6.61 12.91
C ALA A 230 30.54 7.44 13.68
N ASP A 231 31.83 7.13 13.49
CA ASP A 231 32.95 7.72 14.24
C ASP A 231 33.55 8.97 13.56
N VAL A 232 33.08 9.34 12.37
CA VAL A 232 33.67 10.44 11.58
C VAL A 232 32.76 11.67 11.60
N THR A 233 33.19 12.70 12.32
CA THR A 233 32.49 13.99 12.40
C THR A 233 32.62 14.82 11.12
N ALA A 234 33.68 14.61 10.33
CA ALA A 234 34.02 15.35 9.12
C ALA A 234 33.79 14.54 7.83
N TRP A 235 32.69 13.78 7.74
CA TRP A 235 32.37 13.03 6.53
C TRP A 235 31.70 13.92 5.49
N GLU A 236 32.23 13.92 4.26
CA GLU A 236 31.63 14.59 3.10
C GLU A 236 31.01 13.57 2.14
N PRO A 237 29.78 13.80 1.67
CA PRO A 237 29.13 12.92 0.70
C PRO A 237 29.90 12.94 -0.64
N PRO A 238 30.09 11.80 -1.33
CA PRO A 238 30.65 11.76 -2.69
C PRO A 238 29.88 12.63 -3.69
N LEU A 239 30.52 13.00 -4.80
CA LEU A 239 29.98 13.93 -5.82
C LEU A 239 28.59 13.53 -6.33
N LEU A 240 28.35 12.25 -6.60
CA LEU A 240 27.04 11.74 -7.02
C LEU A 240 25.96 11.99 -5.96
N GLN A 241 26.29 11.79 -4.69
CA GLN A 241 25.39 12.11 -3.58
C GLN A 241 25.16 13.62 -3.46
N GLN A 242 26.20 14.45 -3.61
CA GLN A 242 26.04 15.91 -3.60
C GLN A 242 25.12 16.39 -4.72
N PHE A 243 25.29 15.85 -5.93
CA PHE A 243 24.40 16.12 -7.07
C PHE A 243 22.95 15.75 -6.74
N LEU A 244 22.71 14.55 -6.20
CA LEU A 244 21.38 14.13 -5.73
C LEU A 244 20.80 15.07 -4.65
N GLY A 245 21.63 15.54 -3.71
CA GLY A 245 21.24 16.52 -2.70
C GLY A 245 20.80 17.86 -3.30
N HIS A 246 21.46 18.30 -4.38
CA HIS A 246 21.05 19.49 -5.13
C HIS A 246 19.76 19.28 -5.94
N VAL A 247 19.58 18.11 -6.56
CA VAL A 247 18.32 17.75 -7.26
C VAL A 247 17.15 17.75 -6.28
N ILE A 248 17.31 17.14 -5.11
CA ILE A 248 16.30 17.12 -4.04
C ILE A 248 15.96 18.54 -3.58
N LEU A 249 16.98 19.37 -3.32
CA LEU A 249 16.80 20.75 -2.91
C LEU A 249 16.06 21.56 -3.97
N LEU A 250 16.36 21.34 -5.25
CA LEU A 250 15.71 22.00 -6.39
C LEU A 250 14.23 21.64 -6.47
N VAL A 251 13.90 20.36 -6.36
CA VAL A 251 12.51 19.89 -6.38
C VAL A 251 11.73 20.44 -5.18
N MET A 252 12.31 20.38 -3.97
CA MET A 252 11.63 20.83 -2.75
C MET A 252 11.35 22.34 -2.76
N VAL A 253 12.34 23.16 -3.15
CA VAL A 253 12.16 24.61 -3.26
C VAL A 253 11.24 24.95 -4.44
N GLY A 254 11.28 24.19 -5.52
CA GLY A 254 10.38 24.33 -6.67
C GLY A 254 8.91 24.15 -6.27
N VAL A 255 8.60 23.04 -5.60
CA VAL A 255 7.25 22.74 -5.13
C VAL A 255 6.77 23.80 -4.12
N LEU A 256 7.64 24.22 -3.19
CA LEU A 256 7.30 25.27 -2.22
C LEU A 256 7.01 26.61 -2.92
N ALA A 257 7.83 27.00 -3.90
CA ALA A 257 7.65 28.25 -4.62
C ALA A 257 6.39 28.26 -5.50
N LEU A 258 6.05 27.14 -6.14
CA LEU A 258 4.81 26.99 -6.92
C LEU A 258 3.58 27.10 -6.01
N THR A 259 3.59 26.40 -4.87
CA THR A 259 2.44 26.35 -3.96
C THR A 259 2.22 27.68 -3.23
N VAL A 260 3.26 28.22 -2.60
CA VAL A 260 3.20 29.51 -1.90
C VAL A 260 3.02 30.65 -2.89
N GLY A 261 3.65 30.60 -4.08
CA GLY A 261 3.49 31.62 -5.11
C GLY A 261 2.06 31.74 -5.62
N ARG A 262 1.36 30.61 -5.82
CA ARG A 262 -0.07 30.61 -6.18
C ARG A 262 -0.95 31.17 -5.07
N PHE A 263 -0.65 30.83 -3.82
CA PHE A 263 -1.39 31.35 -2.66
C PHE A 263 -1.21 32.87 -2.50
N ILE A 264 0.02 33.36 -2.60
CA ILE A 264 0.31 34.80 -2.58
C ILE A 264 -0.41 35.50 -3.73
N ARG A 265 -0.37 34.95 -4.96
CA ARG A 265 -1.11 35.53 -6.08
C ARG A 265 -2.60 35.60 -5.79
N PHE A 266 -3.18 34.53 -5.26
CA PHE A 266 -4.60 34.48 -4.91
C PHE A 266 -4.98 35.54 -3.84
N LEU A 267 -4.16 35.72 -2.81
CA LEU A 267 -4.39 36.74 -1.77
C LEU A 267 -4.33 38.17 -2.32
N PHE A 268 -3.38 38.44 -3.22
CA PHE A 268 -3.14 39.78 -3.74
C PHE A 268 -3.85 40.10 -5.05
N SER A 269 -4.39 39.10 -5.76
CA SER A 269 -5.08 39.31 -7.04
C SER A 269 -6.30 40.24 -6.98
N PRO A 270 -7.03 40.38 -5.85
CA PRO A 270 -8.09 41.38 -5.73
C PRO A 270 -7.57 42.82 -5.59
N ILE A 271 -6.30 43.01 -5.24
CA ILE A 271 -5.69 44.31 -4.90
C ILE A 271 -4.69 44.75 -5.98
N LEU A 272 -3.97 43.81 -6.58
CA LEU A 272 -2.90 44.03 -7.55
C LEU A 272 -3.10 43.13 -8.77
N TRP A 273 -3.04 43.72 -9.96
CA TRP A 273 -3.06 42.96 -11.20
C TRP A 273 -1.74 42.23 -11.39
N ILE A 274 -1.77 40.91 -11.31
CA ILE A 274 -0.62 40.02 -11.51
C ILE A 274 -0.89 39.20 -12.77
N PRO A 275 -0.13 39.37 -13.86
CA PRO A 275 -0.47 38.81 -15.18
C PRO A 275 -0.28 37.28 -15.27
N SER A 276 0.69 36.70 -14.57
CA SER A 276 0.88 35.23 -14.55
C SER A 276 1.47 34.74 -13.23
N ASN A 277 1.35 33.44 -12.95
CA ASN A 277 1.87 32.83 -11.71
C ASN A 277 3.39 33.00 -11.59
N ALA A 278 4.09 33.00 -12.73
CA ALA A 278 5.55 33.11 -12.79
C ALA A 278 6.11 34.38 -12.13
N TRP A 279 5.34 35.48 -12.09
CA TRP A 279 5.76 36.74 -11.47
C TRP A 279 5.98 36.66 -9.96
N ILE A 280 5.39 35.67 -9.29
CA ILE A 280 5.61 35.42 -7.86
C ILE A 280 6.40 34.12 -7.68
N GLU A 281 6.05 33.08 -8.43
CA GLU A 281 6.68 31.76 -8.29
C GLU A 281 8.19 31.80 -8.60
N VAL A 282 8.62 32.48 -9.68
CA VAL A 282 10.05 32.50 -10.09
C VAL A 282 10.92 33.31 -9.13
N PRO A 283 10.56 34.55 -8.72
CA PRO A 283 11.36 35.29 -7.74
C PRO A 283 11.40 34.57 -6.39
N LEU A 284 10.28 34.01 -5.93
CA LEU A 284 10.22 33.26 -4.68
C LEU A 284 11.13 32.02 -4.74
N PHE A 285 11.10 31.29 -5.86
CA PHE A 285 12.00 30.16 -6.09
C PHE A 285 13.47 30.58 -6.03
N LEU A 286 13.85 31.66 -6.72
CA LEU A 286 15.24 32.12 -6.77
C LEU A 286 15.74 32.59 -5.39
N VAL A 287 14.94 33.37 -4.67
CA VAL A 287 15.28 33.88 -3.33
C VAL A 287 15.47 32.74 -2.33
N LEU A 288 14.73 31.65 -2.46
CA LEU A 288 14.84 30.48 -1.59
C LEU A 288 15.96 29.54 -2.05
N TYR A 289 16.04 29.22 -3.34
CA TYR A 289 16.91 28.18 -3.87
C TYR A 289 18.37 28.62 -3.93
N VAL A 290 18.65 29.83 -4.44
CA VAL A 290 20.02 30.30 -4.69
C VAL A 290 20.87 30.36 -3.42
N PRO A 291 20.42 30.94 -2.29
CA PRO A 291 21.20 30.97 -1.06
C PRO A 291 21.43 29.57 -0.48
N LEU A 292 20.42 28.69 -0.57
CA LEU A 292 20.51 27.32 -0.06
C LEU A 292 21.45 26.46 -0.91
N ALA A 293 21.38 26.56 -2.23
CA ALA A 293 22.23 25.83 -3.17
C ALA A 293 23.70 26.26 -3.06
N LEU A 294 23.97 27.56 -2.89
CA LEU A 294 25.33 28.10 -2.80
C LEU A 294 25.94 28.07 -1.38
N SER A 295 25.14 27.77 -0.36
CA SER A 295 25.56 27.75 1.05
C SER A 295 26.82 26.92 1.32
N GLY A 296 27.06 25.85 0.56
CA GLY A 296 28.25 25.01 0.70
C GLY A 296 29.52 25.65 0.15
N MET A 297 29.42 26.36 -0.97
CA MET A 297 30.53 27.13 -1.53
C MET A 297 30.87 28.31 -0.63
N LEU A 298 29.85 29.02 -0.12
CA LEU A 298 30.00 30.14 0.81
C LEU A 298 30.72 29.72 2.09
N ARG A 299 30.29 28.61 2.73
CA ARG A 299 30.92 28.08 3.96
C ARG A 299 32.36 27.60 3.76
N ARG A 300 32.68 27.03 2.58
CA ARG A 300 34.06 26.63 2.25
C ARG A 300 34.97 27.84 2.07
N ARG A 301 34.45 28.94 1.53
CA ARG A 301 35.20 30.19 1.31
C ARG A 301 35.43 30.97 2.60
N THR A 302 34.46 30.99 3.52
CA THR A 302 34.61 31.64 4.84
C THR A 302 35.55 30.88 5.77
N ASN A 303 35.48 29.55 5.80
CA ASN A 303 36.34 28.72 6.67
C ASN A 303 37.73 28.45 6.09
N GLY A 304 37.95 28.73 4.79
CA GLY A 304 39.27 28.72 4.17
C GLY A 304 40.19 29.83 4.69
N ALA A 305 39.61 30.91 5.25
CA ALA A 305 40.35 32.00 5.89
C ALA A 305 40.87 31.65 7.30
N ASP A 306 40.21 30.72 8.02
CA ASP A 306 40.63 30.23 9.34
C ASP A 306 41.82 29.24 9.26
N LEU A 307 42.09 28.66 8.09
CA LEU A 307 43.15 27.66 7.92
C LEU A 307 44.56 28.26 7.86
N THR A 308 44.69 29.57 7.68
CA THR A 308 45.97 30.28 7.81
C THR A 308 46.37 30.53 9.27
N GLU A 309 45.45 30.48 10.23
CA GLU A 309 45.73 30.65 11.67
C GLU A 309 46.02 29.32 12.40
N LEU A 310 45.69 28.17 11.82
CA LEU A 310 45.86 26.84 12.45
C LEU A 310 47.23 26.18 12.19
N ALA A 311 48.18 26.89 11.60
CA ALA A 311 49.54 26.41 11.37
C ALA A 311 50.37 26.28 12.67
N GLU A 312 49.89 26.79 13.80
CA GLU A 312 50.56 26.67 15.10
C GLU A 312 49.93 25.58 15.99
N GLY A 313 50.42 24.35 15.81
CA GLY A 313 50.80 23.44 16.91
C GLY A 313 49.78 22.98 17.98
N SER A 314 48.48 23.25 17.88
CA SER A 314 47.51 22.83 18.91
C SER A 314 46.70 21.57 18.53
N LYS A 315 46.62 20.60 19.46
CA LYS A 315 45.82 19.38 19.33
C LYS A 315 44.36 19.70 19.00
N PRO A 316 43.66 18.90 18.18
CA PRO A 316 42.32 19.23 17.71
C PRO A 316 41.31 19.19 18.87
N LYS A 317 40.92 20.37 19.38
CA LYS A 317 39.67 20.52 20.13
C LYS A 317 38.53 20.22 19.16
N ARG A 318 37.68 19.22 19.50
CA ARG A 318 36.41 18.86 18.82
C ARG A 318 36.31 19.39 17.37
N GLY A 319 36.76 18.57 16.41
CA GLY A 319 36.90 18.97 15.01
C GLY A 319 35.69 19.72 14.42
N PRO A 320 35.92 20.61 13.45
CA PRO A 320 34.94 21.56 12.96
C PRO A 320 33.64 20.86 12.53
N ARG A 321 32.50 21.36 13.02
CA ARG A 321 31.15 20.95 12.61
C ARG A 321 31.06 21.03 11.08
N GLY A 322 30.82 19.88 10.44
CA GLY A 322 30.38 19.68 9.04
C GLY A 322 30.78 20.76 8.02
N ARG A 323 31.78 20.45 7.18
CA ARG A 323 32.27 21.30 6.05
C ARG A 323 31.29 21.44 4.86
N GLY A 324 30.03 21.03 5.03
CA GLY A 324 29.03 20.96 3.97
C GLY A 324 28.00 22.11 3.97
N GLY A 325 27.52 22.48 2.78
CA GLY A 325 26.33 23.30 2.60
C GLY A 325 25.03 22.53 2.85
N VAL A 326 23.88 23.17 2.63
CA VAL A 326 22.54 22.59 2.82
C VAL A 326 22.36 21.28 2.04
N ALA A 327 22.82 21.21 0.79
CA ALA A 327 22.79 19.97 -0.01
C ALA A 327 23.63 18.83 0.63
N SER A 328 24.78 19.17 1.22
CA SER A 328 25.63 18.19 1.92
C SER A 328 25.03 17.78 3.27
N ALA A 329 24.39 18.70 3.99
CA ALA A 329 23.66 18.41 5.22
C ALA A 329 22.46 17.47 4.97
N ILE A 330 21.73 17.68 3.87
CA ILE A 330 20.66 16.77 3.40
C ILE A 330 21.24 15.36 3.20
N MET A 331 22.37 15.25 2.50
CA MET A 331 22.99 13.94 2.24
C MET A 331 23.62 13.31 3.48
N GLN A 332 24.13 14.10 4.43
CA GLN A 332 24.59 13.62 5.73
C GLN A 332 23.45 13.05 6.57
N GLY A 333 22.25 13.65 6.50
CA GLY A 333 21.04 13.08 7.08
C GLY A 333 20.65 11.75 6.43
N VAL A 334 20.63 11.71 5.09
CA VAL A 334 20.32 10.51 4.30
C VAL A 334 21.29 9.34 4.56
N ALA A 335 22.57 9.63 4.83
CA ALA A 335 23.62 8.63 5.02
C ALA A 335 23.67 8.00 6.43
N SER A 336 22.79 8.40 7.38
CA SER A 336 22.89 8.07 8.82
C SER A 336 22.04 6.88 9.34
N GLY A 337 21.29 6.18 8.47
CA GLY A 337 21.00 4.74 8.59
C GLY A 337 20.31 4.17 9.87
N LYS A 338 19.19 4.73 10.35
CA LYS A 338 18.20 4.04 11.24
C LYS A 338 16.79 4.63 10.98
N SER A 339 15.72 4.23 11.68
CA SER A 339 14.94 3.04 11.31
C SER A 339 13.64 3.48 10.61
N THR A 340 13.37 2.90 9.44
CA THR A 340 12.27 3.24 8.53
C THR A 340 10.87 3.04 9.14
N LEU A 341 10.77 2.25 10.20
CA LEU A 341 9.52 1.83 10.82
C LEU A 341 8.85 2.93 11.65
N PHE A 342 9.63 3.71 12.41
CA PHE A 342 9.10 4.84 13.18
C PHE A 342 8.58 5.96 12.27
N LEU A 343 9.17 6.13 11.09
CA LEU A 343 8.67 7.13 10.15
C LEU A 343 7.41 6.72 9.44
N ALA A 344 7.33 5.45 9.04
CA ALA A 344 6.10 4.89 8.50
C ALA A 344 4.98 5.03 9.54
N LEU A 345 5.27 4.79 10.83
CA LEU A 345 4.31 4.94 11.91
C LEU A 345 3.86 6.40 12.10
N VAL A 346 4.79 7.36 12.14
CA VAL A 346 4.48 8.79 12.26
C VAL A 346 3.73 9.29 11.04
N GLY A 347 4.15 8.92 9.83
CA GLY A 347 3.46 9.26 8.59
C GLY A 347 2.05 8.67 8.52
N LEU A 348 1.85 7.45 9.04
CA LEU A 348 0.54 6.81 9.11
C LEU A 348 -0.37 7.49 10.14
N ILE A 349 0.15 7.88 11.31
CA ILE A 349 -0.60 8.62 12.33
C ILE A 349 -1.01 10.01 11.82
N LEU A 350 -0.06 10.76 11.23
CA LEU A 350 -0.33 12.07 10.65
C LEU A 350 -1.29 11.97 9.45
N GLY A 351 -1.12 10.96 8.61
CA GLY A 351 -2.00 10.66 7.50
C GLY A 351 -3.42 10.30 7.97
N ALA A 352 -3.56 9.53 9.05
CA ALA A 352 -4.85 9.21 9.66
C ALA A 352 -5.51 10.45 10.27
N ILE A 353 -4.76 11.30 10.96
CA ILE A 353 -5.27 12.59 11.49
C ILE A 353 -5.72 13.49 10.34
N MET A 354 -4.95 13.56 9.26
CA MET A 354 -5.32 14.33 8.06
C MET A 354 -6.53 13.74 7.34
N ALA A 355 -6.64 12.42 7.24
CA ALA A 355 -7.80 11.77 6.65
C ALA A 355 -9.07 12.04 7.47
N LEU A 356 -8.99 11.97 8.81
CA LEU A 356 -10.08 12.33 9.70
C LEU A 356 -10.44 13.82 9.57
N TRP A 357 -9.44 14.69 9.48
CA TRP A 357 -9.66 16.12 9.25
C TRP A 357 -10.37 16.37 7.92
N ILE A 358 -9.90 15.75 6.84
CA ILE A 358 -10.54 15.82 5.52
C ILE A 358 -11.97 15.30 5.58
N ALA A 359 -12.23 14.19 6.28
CA ALA A 359 -13.58 13.66 6.47
C ALA A 359 -14.48 14.68 7.20
N CYS A 360 -14.00 15.32 8.26
CA CYS A 360 -14.74 16.39 8.95
C CYS A 360 -14.98 17.60 8.04
N VAL A 361 -14.00 18.00 7.22
CA VAL A 361 -14.16 19.11 6.28
C VAL A 361 -15.19 18.76 5.19
N ILE A 362 -15.17 17.53 4.66
CA ILE A 362 -16.13 17.05 3.65
C ILE A 362 -17.55 16.96 4.23
N ASP A 363 -17.70 16.67 5.52
CA ASP A 363 -19.02 16.66 6.17
C ASP A 363 -19.62 18.08 6.31
N VAL A 364 -18.76 19.10 6.44
CA VAL A 364 -19.16 20.52 6.50
C VAL A 364 -19.31 21.14 5.10
N ILE A 365 -18.37 20.89 4.20
CA ILE A 365 -18.36 21.35 2.81
C ILE A 365 -18.55 20.13 1.93
N LYS A 366 -19.81 19.81 1.67
CA LYS A 366 -20.17 18.59 0.95
C LYS A 366 -19.83 18.71 -0.54
N PRO A 367 -19.51 17.61 -1.22
CA PRO A 367 -19.15 17.65 -2.65
C PRO A 367 -20.27 18.24 -3.54
N ASP A 368 -21.54 18.08 -3.16
CA ASP A 368 -22.70 18.66 -3.86
C ASP A 368 -22.79 20.19 -3.76
N GLN A 369 -22.08 20.81 -2.80
CA GLN A 369 -21.93 22.26 -2.71
C GLN A 369 -20.83 22.78 -3.65
N VAL A 370 -19.86 21.93 -4.02
CA VAL A 370 -18.79 22.27 -4.98
C VAL A 370 -19.23 21.95 -6.41
N TRP A 371 -19.84 20.79 -6.59
CA TRP A 371 -20.38 20.29 -7.84
C TRP A 371 -21.90 20.21 -7.72
N THR A 372 -22.57 21.31 -8.01
CA THR A 372 -24.02 21.43 -7.87
C THR A 372 -24.71 20.66 -8.99
N GLN A 373 -25.52 19.67 -8.64
CA GLN A 373 -26.34 18.94 -9.61
C GLN A 373 -27.71 19.57 -9.71
N ASN A 374 -28.02 20.17 -10.86
CA ASN A 374 -29.35 20.70 -11.15
C ASN A 374 -30.06 19.78 -12.13
N ILE A 375 -31.29 19.41 -11.79
CA ILE A 375 -32.16 18.63 -12.67
C ILE A 375 -32.68 19.57 -13.74
N VAL A 376 -32.32 19.31 -15.00
CA VAL A 376 -32.76 20.06 -16.18
C VAL A 376 -33.58 19.15 -17.08
N ARG A 377 -34.54 19.73 -17.79
CA ARG A 377 -35.34 18.98 -18.80
C ARG A 377 -34.41 18.46 -19.90
N SER A 378 -34.71 17.29 -20.48
CA SER A 378 -33.95 16.74 -21.61
C SER A 378 -33.86 17.75 -22.77
N GLY A 379 -32.82 17.65 -23.61
CA GLY A 379 -32.65 18.55 -24.77
C GLY A 379 -33.87 18.55 -25.70
N TYR A 380 -34.54 17.40 -25.83
CA TYR A 380 -35.79 17.27 -26.56
C TYR A 380 -36.94 18.04 -25.91
N ASP A 381 -37.13 17.92 -24.59
CA ASP A 381 -38.18 18.62 -23.84
C ASP A 381 -37.91 20.13 -23.71
N GLN A 382 -36.63 20.56 -23.77
CA GLN A 382 -36.25 21.97 -23.86
C GLN A 382 -36.63 22.60 -25.20
N MET A 383 -36.48 21.85 -26.31
CA MET A 383 -36.83 22.33 -27.65
C MET A 383 -38.33 22.27 -27.95
N SER A 384 -39.03 21.27 -27.42
CA SER A 384 -40.46 21.02 -27.70
C SER A 384 -41.41 21.62 -26.67
N GLY A 385 -40.92 22.05 -25.50
CA GLY A 385 -41.71 22.74 -24.46
C GLY A 385 -42.69 21.85 -23.69
N ALA A 386 -42.81 20.57 -24.04
CA ALA A 386 -43.68 19.59 -23.40
C ALA A 386 -42.86 18.61 -22.53
N ASN A 387 -43.41 18.20 -21.38
CA ASN A 387 -42.75 17.30 -20.43
C ASN A 387 -43.07 15.83 -20.75
N MET A 388 -42.75 15.38 -21.96
CA MET A 388 -43.19 14.06 -22.46
C MET A 388 -42.14 12.95 -22.27
N SER A 389 -40.85 13.26 -22.35
CA SER A 389 -39.80 12.24 -22.29
C SER A 389 -39.64 11.62 -20.90
N LYS A 390 -40.01 12.34 -19.82
CA LYS A 390 -39.65 12.02 -18.42
C LYS A 390 -38.14 11.78 -18.20
N GLU A 391 -37.32 12.16 -19.17
CA GLU A 391 -35.87 12.07 -19.09
C GLU A 391 -35.34 13.36 -18.47
N TYR A 392 -34.69 13.21 -17.32
CA TYR A 392 -34.05 14.29 -16.61
C TYR A 392 -32.56 14.28 -16.96
N ALA A 393 -32.05 15.40 -17.46
CA ALA A 393 -30.63 15.61 -17.62
C ALA A 393 -30.07 16.25 -16.35
N LEU A 394 -28.97 15.74 -15.82
CA LEU A 394 -28.25 16.38 -14.71
C LEU A 394 -27.27 17.39 -15.31
N SER A 395 -27.46 18.69 -15.04
CA SER A 395 -26.40 19.68 -15.29
C SER A 395 -25.55 19.82 -14.04
N VAL A 396 -24.24 19.68 -14.21
CA VAL A 396 -23.26 19.83 -13.12
C VAL A 396 -22.68 21.24 -13.21
N GLY A 397 -23.05 22.11 -12.26
CA GLY A 397 -22.42 23.40 -12.04
C GLY A 397 -21.17 23.25 -11.16
N PHE A 398 -20.21 24.17 -11.30
CA PHE A 398 -19.03 24.23 -10.44
C PHE A 398 -19.04 25.53 -9.64
N GLU A 399 -19.18 25.44 -8.31
CA GLU A 399 -19.10 26.59 -7.42
C GLU A 399 -17.65 26.81 -6.97
N SER A 400 -16.95 27.71 -7.66
CA SER A 400 -15.53 27.99 -7.42
C SER A 400 -15.24 28.48 -6.00
N SER A 401 -16.18 29.20 -5.36
CA SER A 401 -16.08 29.64 -3.96
C SER A 401 -16.04 28.48 -2.97
N MET A 402 -16.91 27.47 -3.12
CA MET A 402 -16.90 26.29 -2.24
C MET A 402 -15.70 25.41 -2.51
N PHE A 403 -15.26 25.29 -3.77
CA PHE A 403 -14.02 24.59 -4.10
C PHE A 403 -12.80 25.22 -3.42
N ILE A 404 -12.67 26.55 -3.49
CA ILE A 404 -11.58 27.28 -2.85
C ILE A 404 -11.64 27.11 -1.33
N ARG A 405 -12.83 27.15 -0.72
CA ARG A 405 -13.00 26.91 0.72
C ARG A 405 -12.59 25.49 1.11
N LEU A 406 -13.06 24.47 0.39
CA LEU A 406 -12.71 23.06 0.59
C LEU A 406 -11.19 22.88 0.52
N MET A 407 -10.56 23.39 -0.54
CA MET A 407 -9.11 23.32 -0.72
C MET A 407 -8.35 24.06 0.39
N SER A 408 -8.83 25.23 0.80
CA SER A 408 -8.17 26.01 1.86
C SER A 408 -8.26 25.30 3.22
N TRP A 409 -9.42 24.72 3.54
CA TRP A 409 -9.67 24.03 4.81
C TRP A 409 -8.93 22.69 4.91
N VAL A 410 -8.64 22.05 3.78
CA VAL A 410 -7.83 20.83 3.73
C VAL A 410 -6.34 21.13 3.70
N MET A 411 -5.89 22.03 2.82
CA MET A 411 -4.46 22.22 2.55
C MET A 411 -3.74 23.03 3.62
N LEU A 412 -4.40 24.01 4.24
CA LEU A 412 -3.75 24.90 5.20
C LEU A 412 -3.37 24.17 6.51
N PRO A 413 -4.24 23.33 7.11
CA PRO A 413 -3.86 22.48 8.24
C PRO A 413 -2.85 21.40 7.85
N ALA A 414 -2.96 20.81 6.65
CA ALA A 414 -1.98 19.85 6.14
C ALA A 414 -0.57 20.46 6.06
N MET A 415 -0.46 21.69 5.55
CA MET A 415 0.80 22.42 5.44
C MET A 415 1.34 22.83 6.81
N VAL A 416 0.48 23.28 7.74
CA VAL A 416 0.89 23.58 9.12
C VAL A 416 1.40 22.31 9.81
N MET A 417 0.71 21.19 9.65
CA MET A 417 1.12 19.91 10.22
C MET A 417 2.44 19.43 9.63
N MET A 418 2.61 19.49 8.30
CA MET A 418 3.88 19.19 7.64
C MET A 418 5.00 20.14 8.09
N PHE A 419 4.71 21.42 8.28
CA PHE A 419 5.68 22.41 8.73
C PHE A 419 6.11 22.19 10.18
N VAL A 420 5.16 21.86 11.07
CA VAL A 420 5.45 21.47 12.46
C VAL A 420 6.28 20.18 12.47
N VAL A 421 5.89 19.16 11.71
CA VAL A 421 6.64 17.91 11.60
C VAL A 421 8.05 18.15 11.04
N PHE A 422 8.19 19.03 10.05
CA PHE A 422 9.46 19.44 9.48
C PHE A 422 10.34 20.19 10.49
N ILE A 423 9.78 21.15 11.23
CA ILE A 423 10.50 21.89 12.29
C ILE A 423 10.88 20.96 13.44
N THR A 424 9.97 20.11 13.91
CA THR A 424 10.26 19.11 14.95
C THR A 424 11.30 18.10 14.48
N ALA A 425 11.27 17.70 13.21
CA ALA A 425 12.29 16.88 12.57
C ALA A 425 13.68 17.57 12.51
N VAL A 426 13.71 18.86 12.21
CA VAL A 426 14.94 19.66 12.04
C VAL A 426 15.56 20.07 13.39
N PHE A 427 14.74 20.36 14.40
CA PHE A 427 15.20 20.93 15.69
C PHE A 427 15.04 19.98 16.88
N GLY A 428 14.07 19.06 16.85
CA GLY A 428 13.71 18.17 17.96
C GLY A 428 14.36 16.79 17.92
N PHE A 429 15.07 16.42 16.84
CA PHE A 429 15.86 15.19 16.76
C PHE A 429 17.37 15.45 16.87
N PRO A 430 17.90 15.77 18.07
CA PRO A 430 19.30 15.55 18.35
C PRO A 430 19.58 14.03 18.42
N ARG A 431 20.53 13.61 17.58
CA ARG A 431 21.41 12.44 17.72
C ARG A 431 20.87 11.00 17.63
N ASP A 432 19.60 10.68 17.88
CA ASP A 432 19.26 9.24 18.09
C ASP A 432 18.23 8.55 17.18
N LEU A 433 17.50 9.26 16.31
CA LEU A 433 16.52 8.66 15.40
C LEU A 433 16.61 9.28 13.99
N PRO A 434 17.19 8.58 12.99
CA PRO A 434 17.29 9.06 11.62
C PRO A 434 15.94 8.89 10.91
N LEU A 435 15.55 9.94 10.21
CA LEU A 435 14.36 9.96 9.36
C LEU A 435 14.79 9.53 7.94
N PRO A 436 14.15 8.52 7.31
CA PRO A 436 14.45 8.04 5.96
C PRO A 436 14.00 9.05 4.88
N TRP A 437 14.62 10.23 4.85
CA TRP A 437 14.27 11.35 3.98
C TRP A 437 14.29 11.01 2.49
N ARG A 438 15.16 10.10 2.09
CA ARG A 438 15.28 9.63 0.70
C ARG A 438 14.04 8.83 0.32
N GLU A 439 13.58 7.97 1.22
CA GLU A 439 12.36 7.18 1.08
C GLU A 439 11.15 8.11 1.09
N ILE A 440 11.08 9.11 1.98
CA ILE A 440 10.00 10.10 1.99
C ILE A 440 9.93 10.87 0.66
N LEU A 441 11.05 11.39 0.17
CA LEU A 441 11.06 12.22 -1.04
C LEU A 441 10.72 11.42 -2.29
N ILE A 442 11.16 10.17 -2.37
CA ILE A 442 10.80 9.30 -3.48
C ILE A 442 9.35 8.81 -3.34
N ILE A 443 8.87 8.54 -2.13
CA ILE A 443 7.45 8.24 -1.89
C ILE A 443 6.59 9.44 -2.26
N LEU A 444 6.98 10.67 -1.90
CA LEU A 444 6.26 11.90 -2.27
C LEU A 444 6.30 12.15 -3.78
N LEU A 445 7.45 11.94 -4.44
CA LEU A 445 7.58 12.08 -5.87
C LEU A 445 6.77 11.02 -6.63
N ILE A 446 6.84 9.76 -6.21
CA ILE A 446 6.04 8.67 -6.79
C ILE A 446 4.56 8.91 -6.51
N ALA A 447 4.17 9.28 -5.29
CA ALA A 447 2.79 9.62 -4.97
C ALA A 447 2.30 10.78 -5.85
N PHE A 448 3.10 11.83 -6.05
CA PHE A 448 2.75 12.93 -6.93
C PHE A 448 2.64 12.50 -8.40
N LEU A 449 3.58 11.72 -8.92
CA LEU A 449 3.56 11.22 -10.30
C LEU A 449 2.41 10.25 -10.54
N VAL A 450 2.19 9.31 -9.64
CA VAL A 450 1.10 8.33 -9.69
C VAL A 450 -0.24 9.05 -9.57
N THR A 451 -0.39 9.97 -8.62
CA THR A 451 -1.64 10.74 -8.47
C THR A 451 -1.88 11.61 -9.70
N SER A 452 -0.86 12.27 -10.24
CA SER A 452 -1.00 13.08 -11.46
C SER A 452 -1.35 12.21 -12.68
N PHE A 453 -0.75 11.03 -12.81
CA PHE A 453 -1.06 10.07 -13.87
C PHE A 453 -2.48 9.52 -13.74
N LEU A 454 -2.90 9.14 -12.52
CA LEU A 454 -4.26 8.67 -12.25
C LEU A 454 -5.30 9.76 -12.47
N VAL A 455 -5.02 11.01 -12.09
CA VAL A 455 -5.90 12.16 -12.38
C VAL A 455 -5.95 12.46 -13.88
N MET A 456 -4.83 12.35 -14.61
CA MET A 456 -4.85 12.45 -16.07
C MET A 456 -5.65 11.32 -16.72
N PHE A 457 -5.52 10.09 -16.21
CA PHE A 457 -6.27 8.94 -16.70
C PHE A 457 -7.76 9.08 -16.40
N GLU A 458 -8.12 9.49 -15.17
CA GLU A 458 -9.49 9.79 -14.74
C GLU A 458 -10.13 10.89 -15.61
N ARG A 459 -9.41 12.00 -15.84
CA ARG A 459 -9.85 13.05 -16.76
C ARG A 459 -10.00 12.58 -18.20
N ARG A 460 -9.22 11.59 -18.63
CA ARG A 460 -9.32 11.01 -19.97
C ARG A 460 -10.42 9.95 -20.08
N SER A 461 -10.76 9.28 -18.98
CA SER A 461 -11.90 8.37 -18.87
C SER A 461 -13.24 9.09 -18.62
N PHE A 462 -13.20 10.41 -18.42
CA PHE A 462 -14.39 11.23 -18.28
C PHE A 462 -15.11 11.29 -19.63
N VAL A 463 -16.19 10.52 -19.76
CA VAL A 463 -17.11 10.61 -20.90
C VAL A 463 -18.00 11.82 -20.66
N SER A 464 -18.02 12.78 -21.61
CA SER A 464 -18.93 13.92 -21.51
C SER A 464 -20.38 13.44 -21.66
N SER A 465 -21.32 14.15 -21.04
CA SER A 465 -22.75 13.83 -21.11
C SER A 465 -23.33 13.90 -22.53
N GLU A 466 -22.58 14.41 -23.50
CA GLU A 466 -22.96 14.45 -24.93
C GLU A 466 -22.60 13.15 -25.67
N GLU A 467 -21.68 12.33 -25.16
CA GLU A 467 -21.23 11.07 -25.78
C GLU A 467 -21.70 9.81 -25.03
N SER A 468 -22.35 9.98 -23.87
CA SER A 468 -22.85 8.86 -23.07
C SER A 468 -24.07 8.19 -23.74
N GLN A 469 -23.85 7.04 -24.36
CA GLN A 469 -24.94 6.10 -24.66
C GLN A 469 -25.50 5.56 -23.33
N PRO A 470 -26.82 5.61 -23.08
CA PRO A 470 -27.43 5.31 -21.77
C PRO A 470 -27.32 3.83 -21.35
N PHE A 471 -26.87 2.98 -22.26
CA PHE A 471 -26.30 1.67 -21.96
C PHE A 471 -25.05 1.59 -22.82
N ALA A 472 -23.88 1.56 -22.20
CA ALA A 472 -22.68 1.19 -22.95
C ALA A 472 -22.97 -0.17 -23.59
N ALA A 473 -23.13 -0.20 -24.92
CA ALA A 473 -22.83 -1.42 -25.66
C ALA A 473 -21.50 -1.92 -25.10
N SER A 474 -21.40 -3.21 -24.76
CA SER A 474 -20.18 -3.74 -24.14
C SER A 474 -18.98 -3.17 -24.89
N LEU A 475 -17.98 -2.64 -24.17
CA LEU A 475 -16.81 -2.00 -24.80
C LEU A 475 -16.13 -2.94 -25.84
N THR A 476 -16.42 -4.23 -25.75
CA THR A 476 -16.03 -5.32 -26.64
C THR A 476 -16.95 -5.52 -27.86
N ALA A 477 -18.22 -5.10 -27.83
CA ALA A 477 -19.14 -5.17 -28.97
C ALA A 477 -18.70 -4.29 -30.17
N ALA A 478 -17.87 -3.26 -29.92
CA ALA A 478 -17.35 -2.39 -30.98
C ALA A 478 -16.19 -2.99 -31.79
N ALA A 479 -15.66 -4.16 -31.40
CA ALA A 479 -14.45 -4.73 -32.00
C ALA A 479 -14.70 -5.98 -32.88
N SER A 480 -15.95 -6.40 -33.08
CA SER A 480 -16.27 -7.40 -34.11
C SER A 480 -16.12 -6.75 -35.48
N THR A 481 -14.98 -6.94 -36.14
CA THR A 481 -14.88 -6.63 -37.58
C THR A 481 -15.90 -7.45 -38.36
N ASP A 482 -16.39 -6.89 -39.48
CA ASP A 482 -17.57 -7.29 -40.29
C ASP A 482 -17.72 -8.80 -40.66
N ASP A 483 -16.73 -9.66 -40.36
CA ASP A 483 -16.70 -11.09 -40.70
C ASP A 483 -16.61 -12.04 -39.48
N GLY A 484 -16.75 -11.55 -38.24
CA GLY A 484 -16.62 -12.39 -37.03
C GLY A 484 -15.19 -12.90 -36.76
N LYS A 485 -14.17 -12.22 -37.31
CA LYS A 485 -12.75 -12.50 -37.07
C LYS A 485 -12.15 -11.49 -36.08
N TYR A 486 -11.39 -11.98 -35.11
CA TYR A 486 -10.68 -11.17 -34.13
C TYR A 486 -9.32 -10.68 -34.66
N ASP A 487 -8.92 -9.45 -34.32
CA ASP A 487 -7.60 -8.93 -34.64
C ASP A 487 -6.57 -9.37 -33.59
N ASN A 488 -5.93 -10.51 -33.85
CA ASN A 488 -4.98 -11.12 -32.91
C ASN A 488 -3.56 -10.48 -32.94
N ILE A 489 -3.35 -9.33 -33.59
CA ILE A 489 -2.03 -8.67 -33.63
C ILE A 489 -1.44 -8.45 -32.23
N SER A 490 -2.27 -8.02 -31.27
CA SER A 490 -1.85 -7.81 -29.88
C SER A 490 -1.33 -9.11 -29.24
N ILE A 491 -1.99 -10.25 -29.49
CA ILE A 491 -1.59 -11.56 -28.99
C ILE A 491 -0.25 -11.99 -29.59
N TYR A 492 -0.07 -11.83 -30.90
CA TYR A 492 1.21 -12.15 -31.56
C TYR A 492 2.36 -11.27 -31.06
N MET A 493 2.12 -9.98 -30.81
CA MET A 493 3.12 -9.09 -30.22
C MET A 493 3.60 -9.58 -28.85
N VAL A 494 2.69 -10.04 -27.99
CA VAL A 494 3.06 -10.60 -26.69
C VAL A 494 3.86 -11.89 -26.82
N TRP A 495 3.58 -12.73 -27.81
CA TRP A 495 4.41 -13.91 -28.08
C TRP A 495 5.85 -13.55 -28.46
N VAL A 496 6.02 -12.58 -29.35
CA VAL A 496 7.35 -12.09 -29.76
C VAL A 496 8.07 -11.46 -28.57
N LEU A 497 7.43 -10.52 -27.88
CA LEU A 497 8.01 -9.84 -26.71
C LEU A 497 8.31 -10.81 -25.57
N GLY A 498 7.37 -11.68 -25.21
CA GLY A 498 7.53 -12.69 -24.16
C GLY A 498 8.68 -13.65 -24.46
N SER A 499 8.84 -14.06 -25.72
CA SER A 499 9.96 -14.91 -26.15
C SER A 499 11.30 -14.17 -26.06
N LEU A 500 11.37 -12.92 -26.53
CA LEU A 500 12.58 -12.10 -26.44
C LEU A 500 12.99 -11.83 -24.99
N ILE A 501 12.03 -11.50 -24.12
CA ILE A 501 12.26 -11.28 -22.68
C ILE A 501 12.73 -12.58 -22.03
N THR A 502 12.07 -13.70 -22.32
CA THR A 502 12.44 -15.02 -21.79
C THR A 502 13.88 -15.37 -22.16
N LEU A 503 14.25 -15.21 -23.43
CA LEU A 503 15.62 -15.42 -23.91
C LEU A 503 16.61 -14.47 -23.21
N GLY A 504 16.26 -13.19 -23.07
CA GLY A 504 17.09 -12.20 -22.39
C GLY A 504 17.31 -12.52 -20.90
N VAL A 505 16.26 -12.96 -20.20
CA VAL A 505 16.31 -13.39 -18.80
C VAL A 505 17.24 -14.59 -18.64
N VAL A 506 17.02 -15.65 -19.43
CA VAL A 506 17.85 -16.86 -19.39
C VAL A 506 19.30 -16.54 -19.79
N ALA A 507 19.52 -15.77 -20.84
CA ALA A 507 20.85 -15.35 -21.28
C ALA A 507 21.55 -14.53 -20.18
N SER A 508 20.87 -13.57 -19.55
CA SER A 508 21.46 -12.76 -18.48
C SER A 508 21.87 -13.61 -17.28
N ARG A 509 21.18 -14.73 -17.01
CA ARG A 509 21.56 -15.69 -15.96
C ARG A 509 22.87 -16.39 -16.23
N PHE A 510 23.12 -16.81 -17.47
CA PHE A 510 24.33 -17.56 -17.82
C PHE A 510 25.50 -16.67 -18.26
N LEU A 511 25.22 -15.49 -18.83
CA LEU A 511 26.22 -14.60 -19.41
C LEU A 511 26.70 -13.50 -18.46
N THR A 512 25.97 -13.23 -17.36
CA THR A 512 26.28 -12.10 -16.48
C THR A 512 26.16 -12.47 -15.00
N ASN A 513 26.85 -11.70 -14.15
CA ASN A 513 26.70 -11.79 -12.69
C ASN A 513 25.52 -10.96 -12.15
N TRP A 514 24.62 -10.50 -13.03
CA TRP A 514 23.51 -9.61 -12.69
C TRP A 514 22.59 -10.21 -11.62
N TRP A 515 22.21 -11.48 -11.75
CA TRP A 515 21.33 -12.15 -10.79
C TRP A 515 21.97 -12.31 -9.40
N GLN A 516 23.29 -12.51 -9.34
CA GLN A 516 24.01 -12.54 -8.07
C GLN A 516 24.02 -11.17 -7.39
N MET A 517 23.97 -10.07 -8.15
CA MET A 517 23.82 -8.72 -7.61
C MET A 517 22.41 -8.51 -7.06
N LEU A 518 21.37 -8.88 -7.81
CA LEU A 518 19.98 -8.65 -7.42
C LEU A 518 19.56 -9.48 -6.19
N ASN A 519 20.00 -10.75 -6.11
CA ASN A 519 19.72 -11.66 -5.00
C ASN A 519 20.44 -11.30 -3.69
N ARG A 520 21.28 -10.26 -3.66
CA ARG A 520 21.92 -9.81 -2.41
C ARG A 520 20.90 -9.38 -1.36
N GLN A 521 19.75 -8.89 -1.81
CA GLN A 521 18.72 -8.30 -0.95
C GLN A 521 17.49 -9.22 -0.86
N PRO A 522 17.01 -9.57 0.35
CA PRO A 522 15.85 -10.46 0.54
C PRO A 522 14.54 -9.91 -0.01
N ILE A 523 14.50 -8.60 -0.18
CA ILE A 523 13.34 -7.89 -0.73
C ILE A 523 13.14 -8.28 -2.19
N PHE A 524 14.23 -8.62 -2.89
CA PHE A 524 14.14 -9.10 -4.27
C PHE A 524 13.36 -10.40 -4.34
N ASP A 525 13.61 -11.34 -3.44
CA ASP A 525 12.91 -12.63 -3.38
C ASP A 525 11.39 -12.45 -3.23
N VAL A 526 10.96 -11.51 -2.37
CA VAL A 526 9.55 -11.14 -2.21
C VAL A 526 8.97 -10.55 -3.50
N LEU A 527 9.71 -9.68 -4.18
CA LEU A 527 9.30 -9.06 -5.44
C LEU A 527 9.19 -10.08 -6.58
N ILE A 528 10.08 -11.08 -6.63
CA ILE A 528 10.01 -12.16 -7.60
C ILE A 528 8.71 -12.96 -7.42
N ILE A 529 8.33 -13.31 -6.18
CA ILE A 529 7.08 -14.05 -5.94
C ILE A 529 5.86 -13.20 -6.33
N ILE A 530 5.80 -11.94 -5.88
CA ILE A 530 4.68 -11.05 -6.23
C ILE A 530 4.59 -10.87 -7.75
N GLY A 531 5.71 -10.56 -8.40
CA GLY A 531 5.78 -10.30 -9.84
C GLY A 531 5.44 -11.52 -10.67
N SER A 532 6.01 -12.69 -10.36
CA SER A 532 5.78 -13.92 -11.14
C SER A 532 4.35 -14.44 -11.04
N LEU A 533 3.67 -14.24 -9.90
CA LEU A 533 2.27 -14.61 -9.71
C LEU A 533 1.29 -13.58 -10.30
N ALA A 534 1.67 -12.30 -10.36
CA ALA A 534 0.83 -11.24 -10.93
C ALA A 534 0.95 -11.14 -12.46
N LEU A 535 2.12 -11.44 -13.04
CA LEU A 535 2.40 -11.21 -14.46
C LEU A 535 1.42 -11.92 -15.43
N PRO A 536 1.00 -13.18 -15.22
CA PRO A 536 0.05 -13.85 -16.12
C PRO A 536 -1.31 -13.15 -16.24
N TRP A 537 -1.71 -12.37 -15.22
CA TRP A 537 -2.97 -11.63 -15.23
C TRP A 537 -2.99 -10.47 -16.24
N LEU A 538 -1.82 -10.05 -16.74
CA LEU A 538 -1.74 -9.05 -17.81
C LEU A 538 -2.24 -9.57 -19.16
N ALA A 539 -2.52 -10.87 -19.30
CA ALA A 539 -3.09 -11.45 -20.52
C ALA A 539 -4.46 -10.86 -20.88
N ALA A 540 -5.19 -10.28 -19.92
CA ALA A 540 -6.44 -9.58 -20.18
C ALA A 540 -6.27 -8.39 -21.15
N PHE A 541 -5.14 -7.66 -21.11
CA PHE A 541 -4.96 -6.46 -21.95
C PHE A 541 -4.84 -6.79 -23.44
N PRO A 542 -3.97 -7.73 -23.88
CA PRO A 542 -3.93 -8.11 -25.30
C PRO A 542 -5.25 -8.71 -25.80
N LEU A 543 -5.95 -9.49 -24.96
CA LEU A 543 -7.27 -10.04 -25.31
C LEU A 543 -8.30 -8.94 -25.52
N TYR A 544 -8.34 -7.96 -24.61
CA TYR A 544 -9.20 -6.79 -24.73
C TYR A 544 -8.91 -6.02 -26.03
N TRP A 545 -7.63 -5.76 -26.34
CA TRP A 545 -7.25 -5.07 -27.57
C TRP A 545 -7.51 -5.87 -28.84
N ALA A 546 -7.56 -7.22 -28.75
CA ALA A 546 -7.93 -8.08 -29.87
C ALA A 546 -9.46 -8.18 -30.08
N GLY A 547 -10.25 -7.55 -29.20
CA GLY A 547 -11.71 -7.50 -29.31
C GLY A 547 -12.45 -8.68 -28.68
N TYR A 548 -11.80 -9.50 -27.87
CA TYR A 548 -12.48 -10.61 -27.17
C TYR A 548 -13.38 -10.09 -26.05
N GLU A 549 -14.55 -10.72 -25.90
CA GLU A 549 -15.48 -10.40 -24.83
C GLU A 549 -15.00 -11.02 -23.52
N LEU A 550 -14.31 -10.21 -22.71
CA LEU A 550 -13.77 -10.62 -21.41
C LEU A 550 -14.83 -10.84 -20.35
N GLU A 551 -16.11 -10.57 -20.60
CA GLU A 551 -17.17 -10.81 -19.60
C GLU A 551 -17.88 -12.14 -19.84
N ASN A 552 -17.74 -12.70 -21.05
CA ASN A 552 -18.38 -13.94 -21.45
C ASN A 552 -17.38 -15.09 -21.39
N TYR A 553 -17.45 -15.84 -20.29
CA TYR A 553 -16.63 -17.02 -20.05
C TYR A 553 -17.41 -18.33 -20.17
N ASP A 554 -18.66 -18.30 -20.68
CA ASP A 554 -19.47 -19.51 -20.80
C ASP A 554 -18.90 -20.40 -21.91
N PRO A 555 -18.33 -21.58 -21.57
CA PRO A 555 -17.77 -22.50 -22.56
C PRO A 555 -18.84 -23.09 -23.48
N ASN A 556 -20.12 -22.91 -23.18
CA ASN A 556 -21.22 -23.35 -24.04
C ASN A 556 -21.63 -22.29 -25.07
N SER A 557 -21.16 -21.04 -24.93
CA SER A 557 -21.37 -19.98 -25.91
C SER A 557 -20.21 -19.90 -26.90
N THR A 558 -20.47 -19.56 -28.16
CA THR A 558 -19.42 -19.41 -29.18
C THR A 558 -18.40 -18.33 -28.80
N LEU A 559 -18.91 -17.17 -28.37
CA LEU A 559 -18.11 -16.04 -27.87
C LEU A 559 -17.22 -16.47 -26.68
N GLY A 560 -17.79 -17.19 -25.71
CA GLY A 560 -17.03 -17.67 -24.56
C GLY A 560 -15.99 -18.73 -24.90
N GLN A 561 -16.26 -19.63 -25.86
CA GLN A 561 -15.25 -20.57 -26.37
C GLN A 561 -14.09 -19.85 -27.06
N ASP A 562 -14.37 -18.83 -27.85
CA ASP A 562 -13.35 -18.05 -28.55
C ASP A 562 -12.48 -17.27 -27.55
N THR A 563 -13.10 -16.56 -26.60
CA THR A 563 -12.40 -15.89 -25.49
C THR A 563 -11.55 -16.88 -24.70
N PHE A 564 -12.07 -18.05 -24.36
CA PHE A 564 -11.35 -19.07 -23.59
C PHE A 564 -10.13 -19.60 -24.35
N ARG A 565 -10.28 -19.95 -25.63
CA ARG A 565 -9.16 -20.44 -26.47
C ARG A 565 -8.08 -19.38 -26.65
N ALA A 566 -8.49 -18.14 -26.91
CA ALA A 566 -7.55 -17.03 -27.04
C ALA A 566 -6.83 -16.79 -25.71
N ALA A 567 -7.54 -16.80 -24.59
CA ALA A 567 -6.95 -16.59 -23.27
C ALA A 567 -5.87 -17.62 -22.93
N LEU A 568 -6.10 -18.90 -23.23
CA LEU A 568 -5.09 -19.95 -23.08
C LEU A 568 -3.81 -19.64 -23.87
N LEU A 569 -3.95 -19.16 -25.11
CA LEU A 569 -2.80 -18.81 -25.96
C LEU A 569 -2.08 -17.53 -25.50
N THR A 570 -2.83 -16.53 -25.04
CA THR A 570 -2.27 -15.25 -24.59
C THR A 570 -1.54 -15.36 -23.26
N VAL A 571 -1.98 -16.25 -22.38
CA VAL A 571 -1.42 -16.43 -21.03
C VAL A 571 -0.03 -17.12 -21.06
N ILE A 572 0.23 -17.99 -22.05
CA ILE A 572 1.50 -18.74 -22.19
C ILE A 572 2.75 -17.83 -22.20
N PRO A 573 2.89 -16.80 -23.06
CA PRO A 573 4.10 -15.98 -23.09
C PRO A 573 4.37 -15.24 -21.77
N PHE A 574 3.33 -14.87 -21.01
CA PHE A 574 3.52 -14.32 -19.67
C PHE A 574 4.01 -15.37 -18.68
N PHE A 575 3.45 -16.60 -18.72
CA PHE A 575 3.97 -17.71 -17.92
C PHE A 575 5.41 -18.08 -18.28
N MET A 576 5.79 -18.04 -19.55
CA MET A 576 7.18 -18.26 -19.98
C MET A 576 8.14 -17.25 -19.32
N VAL A 577 7.75 -15.97 -19.31
CA VAL A 577 8.52 -14.92 -18.63
C VAL A 577 8.57 -15.19 -17.12
N SER A 578 7.43 -15.44 -16.47
CA SER A 578 7.39 -15.75 -15.02
C SER A 578 8.24 -16.97 -14.66
N ALA A 579 8.15 -18.04 -15.44
CA ALA A 579 8.90 -19.27 -15.23
C ALA A 579 10.40 -19.06 -15.45
N SER A 580 10.80 -18.34 -16.50
CA SER A 580 12.21 -18.05 -16.77
C SER A 580 12.85 -17.17 -15.71
N VAL A 581 12.11 -16.19 -15.17
CA VAL A 581 12.53 -15.38 -14.03
C VAL A 581 12.66 -16.25 -12.78
N GLY A 582 11.69 -17.11 -12.49
CA GLY A 582 11.72 -18.05 -11.36
C GLY A 582 12.89 -19.05 -11.44
N LEU A 583 13.20 -19.58 -12.63
CA LEU A 583 14.35 -20.48 -12.84
C LEU A 583 15.69 -19.72 -12.73
N SER A 584 15.75 -18.49 -13.22
CA SER A 584 16.96 -17.64 -13.13
C SER A 584 17.24 -17.14 -11.72
N TRP A 585 16.19 -17.07 -10.89
CA TRP A 585 16.26 -16.57 -9.52
C TRP A 585 17.15 -17.45 -8.61
N ASN A 586 17.20 -18.78 -8.80
CA ASN A 586 18.09 -19.72 -8.06
C ASN A 586 18.48 -19.27 -6.63
N TRP A 587 17.47 -19.35 -5.74
CA TRP A 587 17.44 -19.03 -4.31
C TRP A 587 18.57 -19.61 -3.45
#